data_AF-A0A2Z7CN72-F1
#
_entry.id   AF-A0A2Z7CN72-F1
#
_cell.length_a   1.000
_cell.length_b   1.000
_cell.length_c   1.000
_cell.angle_alpha   90.00
_cell.angle_beta   90.00
_cell.angle_gamma   90.00
#
_symmetry.space_group_name_H-M   'P 1'
#
loop_
_entity.id
_entity.type
_entity.pdbx_description
1 polymer ?
#
loop_
_entity_poly.entity_id
_entity_poly.type
_entity_poly.pdbx_seq_one_letter_code
_entity_poly.pdbx_strand_id
1 'polypeptide(L)'
;MDGTAVDSSHLLSQLEDILDSNPCIDELGFIHPSQFAALHEETDGSPLPKPSHSCNADTFFWSNEHKLGISTLALTSLYGAAKDAFMDSFRRYKMLLDSRGQSNESIDVSTWNLPQSDLDIVESEVMRHSRALVLLSCDFGTAWNSRRWVIKMIADTCENLQEIVERESVLVKTIAENSKMNYRAWNHHCWMVSYMSHAQVILELRNSREWTALHVADNSCLHYRTRLLLRMVENLKINQGPDAFSGAEFHQMWKEELHWVELLIRRYIGREGLGPHFYSLFFYERSSVLSIEKFEFGMGSSENNNSENEELFTFINAELKLLNHCTIVPDNVFEDYETQAVHSATYFMWLAKQMPMPFAIELRNSHLYGTLETLLKKTGKSFLLDSVAENCAGNGLVDGKISALAHGLAIFYVACAEMR
;
A
#
# COMPACT_ATOMS: atom_id res chain seq x y z
N MET A 1 -20.11 16.75 39.86
CA MET A 1 -19.70 15.34 39.71
C MET A 1 -18.23 15.31 40.05
N ASP A 2 -17.92 14.75 41.21
CA ASP A 2 -16.56 14.63 41.71
C ASP A 2 -15.80 13.71 40.75
N GLY A 3 -14.70 14.21 40.19
CA GLY A 3 -13.89 13.50 39.21
C GLY A 3 -13.09 12.41 39.89
N THR A 4 -13.64 11.20 39.95
CA THR A 4 -12.81 10.00 40.09
C THR A 4 -11.88 9.97 38.88
N ALA A 5 -10.61 10.31 39.09
CA ALA A 5 -9.58 10.22 38.07
C ALA A 5 -9.62 8.80 37.51
N VAL A 6 -10.08 8.67 36.28
CA VAL A 6 -10.06 7.39 35.58
C VAL A 6 -8.60 6.97 35.51
N ASP A 7 -8.26 5.80 36.06
CA ASP A 7 -6.89 5.32 36.05
C ASP A 7 -6.46 5.07 34.59
N SER A 8 -5.68 5.99 34.04
CA SER A 8 -5.22 5.94 32.66
C SER A 8 -4.42 4.68 32.34
N SER A 9 -3.70 4.12 33.33
CA SER A 9 -2.97 2.86 33.16
C SER A 9 -3.92 1.67 33.07
N HIS A 10 -4.99 1.69 33.87
CA HIS A 10 -6.03 0.67 33.80
C HIS A 10 -6.78 0.73 32.46
N LEU A 11 -7.10 1.92 31.96
CA LEU A 11 -7.71 2.09 30.63
C LEU A 11 -6.83 1.54 29.51
N LEU A 12 -5.51 1.79 29.57
CA LEU A 12 -4.59 1.24 28.58
C LEU A 12 -4.56 -0.28 28.63
N SER A 13 -4.46 -0.87 29.84
CA SER A 13 -4.51 -2.33 30.01
C SER A 13 -5.78 -2.92 29.42
N GLN A 14 -6.94 -2.31 29.71
CA GLN A 14 -8.22 -2.76 29.16
C GLN A 14 -8.24 -2.70 27.62
N LEU A 15 -7.75 -1.61 27.01
CA LEU A 15 -7.65 -1.51 25.55
C LEU A 15 -6.75 -2.61 24.98
N GLU A 16 -5.58 -2.82 25.58
CA GLU A 16 -4.61 -3.83 25.13
C GLU A 16 -5.19 -5.25 25.25
N ASP A 17 -5.88 -5.55 26.36
CA ASP A 17 -6.54 -6.83 26.58
C ASP A 17 -7.64 -7.09 25.52
N ILE A 18 -8.42 -6.06 25.16
CA ILE A 18 -9.43 -6.15 24.09
C ILE A 18 -8.75 -6.43 22.74
N LEU A 19 -7.69 -5.69 22.44
CA LEU A 19 -6.95 -5.78 21.19
C LEU A 19 -6.23 -7.13 21.04
N ASP A 20 -5.73 -7.72 22.13
CA ASP A 20 -5.05 -9.01 22.15
C ASP A 20 -6.07 -10.17 22.11
N SER A 21 -7.23 -10.00 22.75
CA SER A 21 -8.32 -11.00 22.72
C SER A 21 -9.03 -11.07 21.37
N ASN A 22 -9.06 -9.96 20.61
CA ASN A 22 -9.67 -9.89 19.29
C ASN A 22 -8.68 -9.32 18.26
N PRO A 23 -7.81 -10.16 17.66
CA PRO A 23 -6.84 -9.71 16.68
C PRO A 23 -7.47 -9.28 15.34
N CYS A 24 -8.76 -9.57 15.13
CA CYS A 24 -9.48 -9.32 13.89
C CYS A 24 -10.26 -8.00 13.88
N ILE A 25 -10.04 -7.10 14.85
CA ILE A 25 -10.70 -5.79 14.86
C ILE A 25 -10.31 -5.01 13.59
N ASP A 26 -11.28 -4.77 12.71
CA ASP A 26 -11.12 -4.07 11.43
C ASP A 26 -11.71 -2.66 11.45
N GLU A 27 -12.62 -2.35 12.37
CA GLU A 27 -13.26 -1.03 12.52
C GLU A 27 -13.04 -0.45 13.92
N LEU A 28 -12.72 0.85 14.00
CA LEU A 28 -12.48 1.58 15.25
C LEU A 28 -13.27 2.89 15.26
N GLY A 29 -14.27 3.02 16.13
CA GLY A 29 -15.07 4.23 16.28
C GLY A 29 -14.71 5.03 17.53
N PHE A 30 -14.65 6.36 17.41
CA PHE A 30 -14.68 7.26 18.58
C PHE A 30 -16.11 7.70 18.85
N ILE A 31 -16.66 7.27 19.99
CA ILE A 31 -18.10 7.34 20.26
C ILE A 31 -18.35 8.31 21.41
N HIS A 32 -19.34 9.19 21.25
CA HIS A 32 -19.74 10.06 22.34
C HIS A 32 -20.41 9.24 23.45
N PRO A 33 -20.15 9.47 24.75
CA PRO A 33 -20.71 8.69 25.85
C PRO A 33 -22.23 8.52 25.82
N SER A 34 -22.96 9.54 25.32
CA SER A 34 -24.41 9.47 25.19
C SER A 34 -24.91 8.42 24.19
N GLN A 35 -24.03 7.91 23.31
CA GLN A 35 -24.34 6.92 22.28
C GLN A 35 -23.97 5.50 22.71
N PHE A 36 -23.18 5.31 23.78
CA PHE A 36 -22.80 3.99 24.29
C PHE A 36 -24.02 3.17 24.73
N ALA A 37 -24.98 3.81 25.40
CA ALA A 37 -26.18 3.12 25.88
C ALA A 37 -26.99 2.48 24.74
N ALA A 38 -27.13 3.18 23.60
CA ALA A 38 -27.85 2.67 22.44
C ALA A 38 -27.14 1.46 21.79
N LEU A 39 -25.81 1.44 21.78
CA LEU A 39 -25.02 0.33 21.24
C LEU A 39 -25.05 -0.93 22.10
N HIS A 40 -25.39 -0.81 23.39
CA HIS A 40 -25.62 -1.97 24.25
C HIS A 40 -27.03 -2.53 24.10
N GLU A 41 -28.01 -1.71 23.73
CA GLU A 41 -29.40 -2.14 23.50
C GLU A 41 -29.58 -2.93 22.19
N GLU A 42 -28.80 -2.65 21.14
CA GLU A 42 -28.87 -3.35 19.85
C GLU A 42 -28.28 -4.77 19.88
N THR A 43 -27.35 -5.05 20.79
CA THR A 43 -26.70 -6.37 20.91
C THR A 43 -27.61 -7.41 21.58
N ASP A 44 -28.53 -6.98 22.44
CA ASP A 44 -29.43 -7.84 23.22
C ASP A 44 -30.86 -7.85 22.61
N GLY A 45 -31.03 -8.53 21.48
CA GLY A 45 -32.27 -8.58 20.69
C GLY A 45 -33.51 -9.27 21.32
N SER A 46 -33.86 -9.03 22.59
CA SER A 46 -35.10 -9.54 23.20
C SER A 46 -35.76 -8.55 24.18
N PRO A 47 -37.09 -8.30 24.11
CA PRO A 47 -37.76 -7.44 25.07
C PRO A 47 -38.09 -8.23 26.34
N LEU A 48 -37.24 -8.19 27.37
CA LEU A 48 -37.62 -8.56 28.75
C LEU A 48 -36.81 -7.75 29.81
N PRO A 49 -37.29 -7.69 31.07
CA PRO A 49 -37.57 -6.44 31.77
C PRO A 49 -36.37 -5.86 32.52
N LYS A 50 -36.49 -4.55 32.81
CA LYS A 50 -35.73 -3.70 33.74
C LYS A 50 -34.45 -4.28 34.37
N PRO A 51 -33.35 -3.49 34.34
CA PRO A 51 -32.00 -3.98 34.53
C PRO A 51 -31.81 -4.61 35.91
N SER A 52 -31.66 -5.93 35.95
CA SER A 52 -31.11 -6.63 37.10
C SER A 52 -29.58 -6.59 37.04
N HIS A 53 -29.01 -5.68 37.82
CA HIS A 53 -27.64 -5.69 38.36
C HIS A 53 -26.60 -6.60 37.67
N SER A 54 -26.08 -6.16 36.51
CA SER A 54 -24.62 -6.14 36.23
C SER A 54 -24.25 -5.23 35.03
N CYS A 55 -24.99 -4.14 34.78
CA CYS A 55 -24.49 -3.07 33.91
C CYS A 55 -23.35 -2.35 34.64
N ASN A 56 -22.10 -2.74 34.40
CA ASN A 56 -20.97 -1.95 34.85
C ASN A 56 -20.98 -0.63 34.08
N ALA A 57 -21.22 0.47 34.79
CA ALA A 57 -21.15 1.83 34.30
C ALA A 57 -19.71 2.31 34.00
N ASP A 58 -18.78 1.37 33.72
CA ASP A 58 -17.33 1.58 33.60
C ASP A 58 -16.77 1.35 32.19
N THR A 59 -17.61 1.00 31.21
CA THR A 59 -17.12 0.60 29.89
C THR A 59 -16.86 1.81 28.99
N PHE A 60 -15.69 2.42 29.15
CA PHE A 60 -15.13 3.35 28.16
C PHE A 60 -14.87 2.70 26.79
N PHE A 61 -15.04 1.38 26.70
CA PHE A 61 -14.87 0.56 25.52
C PHE A 61 -16.14 -0.24 25.21
N TRP A 62 -16.51 -0.30 23.95
CA TRP A 62 -17.54 -1.19 23.41
C TRP A 62 -16.85 -2.07 22.37
N SER A 63 -17.08 -3.38 22.41
CA SER A 63 -16.50 -4.31 21.45
C SER A 63 -17.56 -5.33 21.08
N ASN A 64 -17.84 -5.46 19.79
CA ASN A 64 -18.74 -6.47 19.24
C ASN A 64 -18.24 -6.90 17.86
N GLU A 65 -18.28 -8.19 17.58
CA GLU A 65 -17.75 -8.80 16.35
C GLU A 65 -16.29 -8.36 16.07
N HIS A 66 -16.08 -7.49 15.09
CA HIS A 66 -14.78 -6.96 14.69
C HIS A 66 -14.69 -5.42 14.85
N LYS A 67 -15.62 -4.83 15.59
CA LYS A 67 -15.71 -3.37 15.79
C LYS A 67 -15.36 -2.99 17.21
N LEU A 68 -14.52 -1.97 17.35
CA LEU A 68 -14.13 -1.40 18.64
C LEU A 68 -14.61 0.05 18.73
N GLY A 69 -15.38 0.35 19.75
CA GLY A 69 -15.81 1.68 20.13
C GLY A 69 -15.03 2.20 21.33
N ILE A 70 -14.41 3.37 21.22
CA ILE A 70 -13.74 4.05 22.33
C ILE A 70 -14.48 5.32 22.69
N SER A 71 -14.79 5.50 23.96
CA SER A 71 -15.46 6.69 24.47
C SER A 71 -14.59 7.92 24.33
N THR A 72 -15.17 9.00 23.78
CA THR A 72 -14.46 10.28 23.62
C THR A 72 -14.00 10.87 24.96
N LEU A 73 -14.60 10.48 26.09
CA LEU A 73 -14.15 10.86 27.44
C LEU A 73 -12.83 10.21 27.85
N ALA A 74 -12.51 9.03 27.31
CA ALA A 74 -11.27 8.32 27.66
C ALA A 74 -10.07 8.77 26.81
N LEU A 75 -10.29 9.39 25.64
CA LEU A 75 -9.26 9.58 24.63
C LEU A 75 -8.01 10.32 25.13
N THR A 76 -8.17 11.41 25.86
CA THR A 76 -7.01 12.19 26.34
C THR A 76 -6.18 11.41 27.34
N SER A 77 -6.82 10.79 28.33
CA SER A 77 -6.15 9.98 29.36
C SER A 77 -5.49 8.74 28.76
N LEU A 78 -6.22 8.05 27.88
CA LEU A 78 -5.76 6.84 27.19
C LEU A 78 -4.60 7.13 26.23
N TYR A 79 -4.66 8.22 25.46
CA TYR A 79 -3.54 8.66 24.63
C TYR A 79 -2.29 8.96 25.46
N GLY A 80 -2.44 9.67 26.58
CA GLY A 80 -1.34 9.95 27.50
C GLY A 80 -0.68 8.67 28.01
N ALA A 81 -1.48 7.73 28.52
CA ALA A 81 -0.99 6.45 28.99
C ALA A 81 -0.31 5.61 27.89
N ALA A 82 -0.94 5.50 26.72
CA ALA A 82 -0.37 4.75 25.58
C ALA A 82 0.97 5.34 25.14
N LYS A 83 1.06 6.68 25.08
CA LYS A 83 2.29 7.38 24.73
C LYS A 83 3.38 7.15 25.76
N ASP A 84 3.08 7.28 27.04
CA ASP A 84 4.07 7.13 28.11
C ASP A 84 4.57 5.68 28.18
N ALA A 85 3.67 4.69 28.10
CA ALA A 85 4.02 3.27 28.07
C ALA A 85 4.89 2.93 26.86
N PHE A 86 4.54 3.43 25.67
CA PHE A 86 5.34 3.26 24.46
C PHE A 86 6.73 3.90 24.59
N MET A 87 6.81 5.15 25.06
CA MET A 87 8.09 5.84 25.18
C MET A 87 8.99 5.18 26.22
N ASP A 88 8.43 4.61 27.28
CA ASP A 88 9.17 3.85 28.27
C ASP A 88 9.69 2.51 27.72
N SER A 89 8.83 1.70 27.10
CA SER A 89 9.25 0.42 26.50
C SER A 89 10.28 0.64 25.39
N PHE A 90 10.10 1.66 24.55
CA PHE A 90 11.06 1.99 23.49
C PHE A 90 12.40 2.52 24.04
N ARG A 91 12.39 3.24 25.17
CA ARG A 91 13.63 3.64 25.87
C ARG A 91 14.37 2.41 26.37
N ARG A 92 13.68 1.50 27.06
CA ARG A 92 14.24 0.24 27.55
C ARG A 92 14.81 -0.59 26.41
N TYR A 93 14.07 -0.69 25.29
CA TYR A 93 14.51 -1.39 24.08
C TYR A 93 15.85 -0.86 23.55
N LYS A 94 15.98 0.46 23.40
CA LYS A 94 17.22 1.10 22.95
C LYS A 94 18.38 0.85 23.91
N MET A 95 18.14 0.94 25.22
CA MET A 95 19.18 0.66 26.22
C MET A 95 19.71 -0.78 26.11
N LEU A 96 18.82 -1.76 25.86
CA LEU A 96 19.24 -3.15 25.66
C LEU A 96 20.04 -3.32 24.37
N LEU A 97 19.63 -2.65 23.28
CA LEU A 97 20.37 -2.66 22.01
C LEU A 97 21.76 -2.01 22.11
N ASP A 98 21.85 -0.85 22.77
CA ASP A 98 23.13 -0.14 22.96
C ASP A 98 24.09 -0.98 23.82
N SER A 99 23.55 -1.69 24.81
CA SER A 99 24.32 -2.64 25.63
C SER A 99 24.86 -3.83 24.80
N ARG A 100 24.14 -4.24 23.74
CA ARG A 100 24.58 -5.27 22.79
C ARG A 100 25.64 -4.76 21.81
N GLY A 101 25.64 -3.46 21.48
CA GLY A 101 26.54 -2.83 20.50
C GLY A 101 27.91 -2.38 21.04
N GLN A 102 28.08 -2.26 22.36
CA GLN A 102 29.32 -1.77 22.99
C GLN A 102 30.39 -2.86 23.23
N SER A 103 30.17 -4.11 22.82
CA SER A 103 31.13 -5.22 23.00
C SER A 103 32.24 -5.26 21.94
N ASN A 104 32.85 -4.13 21.61
CA ASN A 104 34.04 -4.04 20.75
C ASN A 104 35.25 -3.55 21.55
N GLU A 105 35.71 -4.37 22.48
CA GLU A 105 37.11 -4.45 22.91
C GLU A 105 37.29 -5.73 23.74
N SER A 106 37.94 -6.74 23.14
CA SER A 106 38.43 -8.01 23.72
C SER A 106 37.92 -8.40 25.11
N ILE A 107 36.66 -8.87 25.21
CA ILE A 107 36.18 -9.60 26.39
C ILE A 107 35.42 -10.83 25.91
N ASP A 108 35.74 -11.95 26.56
CA ASP A 108 35.20 -13.29 26.39
C ASP A 108 33.69 -13.32 26.09
N VAL A 109 33.32 -14.01 25.00
CA VAL A 109 31.96 -14.29 24.51
C VAL A 109 31.05 -14.90 25.58
N SER A 110 31.61 -15.38 26.70
CA SER A 110 30.86 -15.91 27.84
C SER A 110 30.28 -14.85 28.81
N THR A 111 30.55 -13.54 28.62
CA THR A 111 30.26 -12.51 29.66
C THR A 111 29.03 -11.63 29.38
N TRP A 112 28.24 -11.88 28.33
CA TRP A 112 27.00 -11.14 28.07
C TRP A 112 25.77 -12.07 28.09
N ASN A 113 25.42 -12.53 29.28
CA ASN A 113 24.13 -13.18 29.54
C ASN A 113 23.05 -12.12 29.79
N LEU A 114 22.71 -11.32 28.78
CA LEU A 114 21.37 -10.75 28.76
C LEU A 114 20.48 -11.84 28.15
N PRO A 115 19.55 -12.44 28.90
CA PRO A 115 18.78 -13.54 28.34
C PRO A 115 17.93 -12.99 27.19
N GLN A 116 17.98 -13.66 26.04
CA GLN A 116 17.19 -13.33 24.84
C GLN A 116 15.71 -13.04 25.19
N SER A 117 15.20 -13.69 26.24
CA SER A 117 13.88 -13.44 26.81
C SER A 117 13.59 -11.98 27.20
N ASP A 118 14.57 -11.24 27.74
CA ASP A 118 14.37 -9.85 28.16
C ASP A 118 14.20 -8.93 26.94
N LEU A 119 14.92 -9.22 25.86
CA LEU A 119 14.77 -8.50 24.60
C LEU A 119 13.42 -8.82 23.97
N ASP A 120 13.03 -10.10 23.94
CA ASP A 120 11.75 -10.55 23.39
C ASP A 120 10.56 -9.90 24.14
N ILE A 121 10.64 -9.80 25.47
CA ILE A 121 9.63 -9.12 26.31
C ILE A 121 9.50 -7.65 25.89
N VAL A 122 10.62 -6.93 25.79
CA VAL A 122 10.59 -5.51 25.48
C VAL A 122 10.18 -5.25 24.02
N GLU A 123 10.55 -6.12 23.08
CA GLU A 123 10.06 -6.07 21.70
C GLU A 123 8.54 -6.23 21.62
N SER A 124 7.99 -7.19 22.38
CA SER A 124 6.55 -7.39 22.52
C SER A 124 5.86 -6.15 23.12
N GLU A 125 6.42 -5.58 24.19
CA GLU A 125 5.89 -4.35 24.81
C GLU A 125 5.92 -3.14 23.85
N VAL A 126 7.00 -2.98 23.07
CA VAL A 126 7.08 -1.93 22.04
C VAL A 126 5.98 -2.14 21.00
N MET A 127 5.79 -3.36 20.51
CA MET A 127 4.75 -3.68 19.52
C MET A 127 3.33 -3.50 20.08
N ARG A 128 3.09 -3.88 21.34
CA ARG A 128 1.79 -3.75 22.01
C ARG A 128 1.42 -2.29 22.27
N HIS A 129 2.27 -1.54 22.98
CA HIS A 129 2.00 -0.14 23.32
C HIS A 129 1.94 0.76 22.08
N SER A 130 2.80 0.51 21.09
CA SER A 130 2.74 1.27 19.84
C SER A 130 1.48 0.98 19.03
N ARG A 131 0.88 -0.22 19.12
CA ARG A 131 -0.39 -0.56 18.45
C ARG A 131 -1.52 0.31 19.01
N ALA A 132 -1.67 0.33 20.34
CA ALA A 132 -2.64 1.20 21.00
C ALA A 132 -2.41 2.68 20.64
N LEU A 133 -1.15 3.13 20.65
CA LEU A 133 -0.81 4.51 20.33
C LEU A 133 -1.16 4.90 18.89
N VAL A 134 -0.88 4.07 17.89
CA VAL A 134 -1.19 4.42 16.48
C VAL A 134 -2.68 4.31 16.16
N LEU A 135 -3.45 3.51 16.89
CA LEU A 135 -4.92 3.53 16.80
C LEU A 135 -5.51 4.84 17.32
N LEU A 136 -4.88 5.45 18.34
CA LEU A 136 -5.30 6.74 18.92
C LEU A 136 -4.72 7.96 18.19
N SER A 137 -3.50 7.84 17.65
CA SER A 137 -2.75 8.89 16.94
C SER A 137 -1.96 8.24 15.80
N CYS A 138 -2.66 8.02 14.70
CA CYS A 138 -2.15 7.32 13.52
C CYS A 138 -1.01 8.05 12.79
N ASP A 139 -0.74 9.31 13.14
CA ASP A 139 0.33 10.15 12.62
C ASP A 139 1.63 10.10 13.44
N PHE A 140 1.66 9.36 14.56
CA PHE A 140 2.79 9.28 15.47
C PHE A 140 3.99 8.53 14.84
N GLY A 141 4.85 9.28 14.12
CA GLY A 141 5.91 8.71 13.29
C GLY A 141 6.94 7.85 14.03
N THR A 142 7.27 8.18 15.29
CA THR A 142 8.22 7.39 16.09
C THR A 142 7.69 5.97 16.38
N ALA A 143 6.38 5.82 16.57
CA ALA A 143 5.74 4.53 16.78
C ALA A 143 5.88 3.67 15.52
N TRP A 144 5.49 4.19 14.35
CA TRP A 144 5.67 3.50 13.07
C TRP A 144 7.12 3.07 12.83
N ASN A 145 8.09 3.96 13.04
CA ASN A 145 9.51 3.64 12.85
C ASN A 145 10.00 2.56 13.84
N SER A 146 9.56 2.62 15.10
CA SER A 146 9.91 1.60 16.10
C SER A 146 9.35 0.22 15.74
N ARG A 147 8.11 0.14 15.25
CA ARG A 147 7.50 -1.11 14.78
C ARG A 147 8.31 -1.74 13.65
N ARG A 148 8.67 -0.93 12.64
CA ARG A 148 9.51 -1.40 11.51
C ARG A 148 10.84 -1.94 11.99
N TRP A 149 11.45 -1.26 12.95
CA TRP A 149 12.71 -1.69 13.50
C TRP A 149 12.58 -3.03 14.23
N VAL A 150 11.61 -3.18 15.14
CA VAL A 150 11.38 -4.43 15.86
C VAL A 150 11.09 -5.58 14.89
N ILE A 151 10.15 -5.41 13.96
CA ILE A 151 9.82 -6.43 12.94
C ILE A 151 11.07 -6.81 12.15
N LYS A 152 11.90 -5.84 11.75
CA LYS A 152 13.15 -6.10 11.04
C LYS A 152 14.13 -6.92 11.87
N MET A 153 14.22 -6.69 13.18
CA MET A 153 15.15 -7.41 14.06
C MET A 153 14.69 -8.84 14.32
N ILE A 154 13.38 -9.08 14.43
CA ILE A 154 12.83 -10.41 14.68
C ILE A 154 12.64 -11.25 13.41
N ALA A 155 12.72 -10.65 12.22
CA ALA A 155 12.39 -11.31 10.96
C ALA A 155 13.16 -12.62 10.71
N ASP A 156 14.42 -12.70 11.15
CA ASP A 156 15.28 -13.86 10.90
C ASP A 156 15.21 -14.91 12.04
N THR A 157 14.63 -14.57 13.19
CA THR A 157 14.63 -15.40 14.40
C THR A 157 13.24 -15.85 14.86
N CYS A 158 12.20 -15.20 14.37
CA CYS A 158 10.82 -15.38 14.82
C CYS A 158 10.06 -16.37 13.94
N GLU A 159 9.70 -17.52 14.50
CA GLU A 159 8.94 -18.57 13.80
C GLU A 159 7.53 -18.10 13.38
N ASN A 160 6.93 -17.19 14.14
CA ASN A 160 5.58 -16.65 13.88
C ASN A 160 5.58 -15.30 13.13
N LEU A 161 6.63 -14.98 12.37
CA LEU A 161 6.72 -13.74 11.60
C LEU A 161 5.50 -13.51 10.69
N GLN A 162 5.00 -14.56 10.04
CA GLN A 162 3.87 -14.45 9.11
C GLN A 162 2.58 -14.02 9.83
N GLU A 163 2.35 -14.51 11.04
CA GLU A 163 1.22 -14.10 11.89
C GLU A 163 1.37 -12.64 12.32
N ILE A 164 2.59 -12.21 12.67
CA ILE A 164 2.87 -10.79 12.99
C ILE A 164 2.55 -9.90 11.78
N VAL A 165 2.99 -10.30 10.59
CA VAL A 165 2.72 -9.57 9.34
C VAL A 165 1.22 -9.50 9.03
N GLU A 166 0.46 -10.56 9.31
CA GLU A 166 -1.00 -10.55 9.17
C GLU A 166 -1.66 -9.56 10.15
N ARG A 167 -1.27 -9.60 11.43
CA ARG A 167 -1.78 -8.67 12.45
C ARG A 167 -1.42 -7.21 12.13
N GLU A 168 -0.22 -6.96 11.64
CA GLU A 168 0.19 -5.64 11.15
C GLU A 168 -0.66 -5.18 9.96
N SER A 169 -1.02 -6.11 9.06
CA SER A 169 -1.87 -5.80 7.91
C SER A 169 -3.26 -5.38 8.34
N VAL A 170 -3.86 -6.10 9.31
CA VAL A 170 -5.14 -5.72 9.93
C VAL A 170 -5.05 -4.33 10.54
N LEU A 171 -4.01 -4.06 11.34
CA LEU A 171 -3.80 -2.74 11.97
C LEU A 171 -3.76 -1.59 10.95
N VAL A 172 -3.04 -1.77 9.84
CA VAL A 172 -2.97 -0.75 8.77
C VAL A 172 -4.35 -0.51 8.18
N LYS A 173 -5.12 -1.56 7.89
CA LYS A 173 -6.48 -1.46 7.32
C LYS A 173 -7.43 -0.73 8.27
N THR A 174 -7.42 -1.10 9.56
CA THR A 174 -8.18 -0.41 10.60
C THR A 174 -7.85 1.08 10.63
N ILE A 175 -6.57 1.46 10.48
CA ILE A 175 -6.19 2.87 10.47
C ILE A 175 -6.61 3.58 9.17
N ALA A 176 -6.52 2.90 8.03
CA ALA A 176 -6.92 3.45 6.73
C ALA A 176 -8.44 3.71 6.65
N GLU A 177 -9.25 2.87 7.29
CA GLU A 177 -10.71 3.06 7.48
C GLU A 177 -11.01 4.36 8.23
N ASN A 178 -10.27 4.63 9.31
CA ASN A 178 -10.55 5.72 10.23
C ASN A 178 -9.87 7.04 9.85
N SER A 179 -8.81 6.97 9.05
CA SER A 179 -8.02 8.12 8.63
C SER A 179 -7.80 8.07 7.13
N LYS A 180 -8.66 8.78 6.40
CA LYS A 180 -8.62 8.82 4.93
C LYS A 180 -7.22 9.24 4.45
N MET A 181 -6.69 8.50 3.49
CA MET A 181 -5.39 8.75 2.84
C MET A 181 -4.22 8.79 3.83
N ASN A 182 -4.25 7.95 4.88
CA ASN A 182 -3.14 7.87 5.82
C ASN A 182 -1.87 7.32 5.16
N TYR A 183 -1.02 8.24 4.69
CA TYR A 183 0.24 7.91 4.03
C TYR A 183 1.16 7.09 4.92
N ARG A 184 1.19 7.31 6.25
CA ARG A 184 2.10 6.59 7.14
C ARG A 184 1.72 5.12 7.27
N ALA A 185 0.42 4.83 7.40
CA ALA A 185 -0.12 3.47 7.45
C ALA A 185 0.17 2.73 6.13
N TRP A 186 -0.16 3.34 5.00
CA TRP A 186 0.12 2.74 3.68
C TRP A 186 1.62 2.59 3.39
N ASN A 187 2.46 3.56 3.79
CA ASN A 187 3.91 3.46 3.66
C ASN A 187 4.47 2.31 4.52
N HIS A 188 3.90 2.09 5.71
CA HIS A 188 4.24 0.93 6.55
C HIS A 188 3.85 -0.37 5.87
N HIS A 189 2.66 -0.41 5.25
CA HIS A 189 2.20 -1.57 4.50
C HIS A 189 3.12 -1.91 3.33
N CYS A 190 3.48 -0.91 2.51
CA CYS A 190 4.40 -1.08 1.38
C CYS A 190 5.76 -1.61 1.84
N TRP A 191 6.29 -1.09 2.95
CA TRP A 191 7.52 -1.60 3.54
C TRP A 191 7.36 -3.05 3.98
N MET A 192 6.25 -3.39 4.63
CA MET A 192 6.00 -4.73 5.16
C MET A 192 5.89 -5.81 4.08
N VAL A 193 5.54 -5.45 2.84
CA VAL A 193 5.47 -6.40 1.71
C VAL A 193 6.76 -7.22 1.53
N SER A 194 7.93 -6.72 1.92
CA SER A 194 9.18 -7.50 1.86
C SER A 194 9.19 -8.73 2.78
N TYR A 195 8.37 -8.74 3.83
CA TYR A 195 8.28 -9.81 4.83
C TYR A 195 7.08 -10.75 4.61
N MET A 196 6.18 -10.40 3.69
CA MET A 196 5.03 -11.23 3.35
C MET A 196 5.46 -12.50 2.59
N SER A 197 4.82 -13.62 2.91
CA SER A 197 4.89 -14.83 2.09
C SER A 197 4.20 -14.61 0.74
N HIS A 198 4.52 -15.48 -0.23
CA HIS A 198 3.89 -15.45 -1.54
C HIS A 198 2.34 -15.55 -1.46
N ALA A 199 1.83 -16.43 -0.60
CA ALA A 199 0.40 -16.59 -0.38
C ALA A 199 -0.26 -15.33 0.18
N GLN A 200 0.37 -14.66 1.15
CA GLN A 200 -0.11 -13.40 1.71
C GLN A 200 -0.15 -12.29 0.65
N VAL A 201 0.86 -12.18 -0.21
CA VAL A 201 0.88 -11.16 -1.28
C VAL A 201 -0.30 -11.34 -2.25
N ILE A 202 -0.61 -12.58 -2.66
CA ILE A 202 -1.77 -12.87 -3.52
C ILE A 202 -3.07 -12.50 -2.80
N LEU A 203 -3.21 -12.90 -1.53
CA LEU A 203 -4.41 -12.64 -0.74
C LEU A 203 -4.65 -11.14 -0.55
N GLU A 204 -3.61 -10.37 -0.23
CA GLU A 204 -3.68 -8.92 -0.08
C GLU A 204 -4.09 -8.21 -1.37
N LEU A 205 -3.55 -8.63 -2.52
CA LEU A 205 -3.89 -8.04 -3.80
C LEU A 205 -5.38 -8.27 -4.16
N ARG A 206 -5.89 -9.48 -3.86
CA ARG A 206 -7.31 -9.82 -4.07
C ARG A 206 -8.21 -9.05 -3.11
N ASN A 207 -7.90 -9.08 -1.81
CA ASN A 207 -8.76 -8.48 -0.78
C ASN A 207 -8.80 -6.95 -0.85
N SER A 208 -7.72 -6.31 -1.30
CA SER A 208 -7.69 -4.85 -1.44
C SER A 208 -8.50 -4.33 -2.63
N ARG A 209 -9.01 -5.18 -3.53
CA ARG A 209 -9.68 -4.75 -4.77
C ARG A 209 -10.98 -3.99 -4.52
N GLU A 210 -11.85 -4.50 -3.65
CA GLU A 210 -13.11 -3.83 -3.31
C GLU A 210 -12.87 -2.51 -2.60
N TRP A 211 -11.94 -2.52 -1.64
CA TRP A 211 -11.50 -1.33 -0.93
C TRP A 211 -11.05 -0.22 -1.88
N THR A 212 -10.16 -0.54 -2.82
CA THR A 212 -9.66 0.42 -3.81
C THR A 212 -10.76 0.91 -4.76
N ALA A 213 -11.71 0.06 -5.13
CA ALA A 213 -12.84 0.47 -5.99
C ALA A 213 -13.75 1.50 -5.29
N LEU A 214 -13.89 1.40 -3.96
CA LEU A 214 -14.60 2.37 -3.11
C LEU A 214 -13.76 3.64 -2.86
N HIS A 215 -12.44 3.49 -2.73
CA HIS A 215 -11.49 4.54 -2.37
C HIS A 215 -10.58 4.93 -3.54
N VAL A 216 -11.17 5.15 -4.71
CA VAL A 216 -10.43 5.41 -5.97
C VAL A 216 -9.50 6.62 -5.94
N ALA A 217 -9.73 7.56 -5.00
CA ALA A 217 -8.88 8.73 -4.79
C ALA A 217 -7.72 8.49 -3.80
N ASP A 218 -7.65 7.32 -3.16
CA ASP A 218 -6.54 6.95 -2.27
C ASP A 218 -5.35 6.42 -3.09
N ASN A 219 -4.52 7.36 -3.52
CA ASN A 219 -3.28 7.06 -4.26
C ASN A 219 -2.31 6.18 -3.47
N SER A 220 -2.38 6.21 -2.13
CA SER A 220 -1.49 5.41 -1.29
C SER A 220 -1.88 3.92 -1.35
N CYS A 221 -3.19 3.64 -1.38
CA CYS A 221 -3.70 2.28 -1.61
C CYS A 221 -3.33 1.76 -3.02
N LEU A 222 -3.48 2.59 -4.05
CA LEU A 222 -3.04 2.25 -5.41
C LEU A 222 -1.53 1.95 -5.45
N HIS A 223 -0.71 2.77 -4.78
CA HIS A 223 0.73 2.51 -4.67
C HIS A 223 1.04 1.17 -3.96
N TYR A 224 0.29 0.84 -2.91
CA TYR A 224 0.41 -0.45 -2.21
C TYR A 224 0.12 -1.64 -3.15
N ARG A 225 -0.92 -1.56 -3.98
CA ARG A 225 -1.22 -2.58 -5.00
C ARG A 225 -0.07 -2.75 -5.99
N THR A 226 0.53 -1.65 -6.45
CA THR A 226 1.75 -1.71 -7.30
C THR A 226 2.88 -2.43 -6.57
N ARG A 227 3.09 -2.16 -5.27
CA ARG A 227 4.15 -2.82 -4.48
C ARG A 227 3.91 -4.33 -4.32
N LEU A 228 2.66 -4.76 -4.15
CA LEU A 228 2.31 -6.19 -4.12
C LEU A 228 2.65 -6.89 -5.44
N LEU A 229 2.26 -6.29 -6.56
CA LEU A 229 2.56 -6.82 -7.90
C LEU A 229 4.07 -6.88 -8.17
N LEU A 230 4.83 -5.88 -7.73
CA LEU A 230 6.29 -5.91 -7.78
C LEU A 230 6.88 -7.05 -6.95
N ARG A 231 6.34 -7.28 -5.75
CA ARG A 231 6.76 -8.39 -4.90
C ARG A 231 6.47 -9.74 -5.55
N MET A 232 5.36 -9.88 -6.27
CA MET A 232 5.09 -11.09 -7.04
C MET A 232 6.16 -11.35 -8.11
N VAL A 233 6.59 -10.32 -8.85
CA VAL A 233 7.69 -10.43 -9.82
C VAL A 233 9.00 -10.86 -9.13
N GLU A 234 9.31 -10.27 -7.98
CA GLU A 234 10.49 -10.67 -7.18
C GLU A 234 10.39 -12.15 -6.78
N ASN A 235 9.22 -12.62 -6.35
CA ASN A 235 9.00 -14.00 -5.94
C ASN A 235 9.13 -14.99 -7.11
N LEU A 236 8.69 -14.64 -8.31
CA LEU A 236 8.87 -15.47 -9.52
C LEU A 236 10.34 -15.71 -9.85
N LYS A 237 11.21 -14.72 -9.63
CA LYS A 237 12.66 -14.87 -9.88
C LYS A 237 13.33 -15.80 -8.88
N ILE A 238 12.78 -15.93 -7.68
CA ILE A 238 13.37 -16.67 -6.56
C ILE A 238 12.84 -18.12 -6.53
N ASN A 239 11.55 -18.33 -6.82
CA ASN A 239 10.89 -19.64 -6.68
C ASN A 239 10.98 -20.46 -7.97
N GLN A 240 11.81 -21.52 -7.95
CA GLN A 240 11.92 -22.53 -9.02
C GLN A 240 11.43 -23.93 -8.59
N GLY A 241 10.68 -24.02 -7.49
CA GLY A 241 10.17 -25.30 -6.95
C GLY A 241 8.97 -25.88 -7.73
N PRO A 242 8.60 -27.15 -7.49
CA PRO A 242 7.47 -27.81 -8.18
C PRO A 242 6.09 -27.20 -7.86
N ASP A 243 5.95 -26.50 -6.73
CA ASP A 243 4.74 -25.73 -6.34
C ASP A 243 4.91 -24.21 -6.58
N ALA A 244 5.89 -23.80 -7.40
CA ALA A 244 6.12 -22.38 -7.68
C ALA A 244 4.97 -21.79 -8.50
N PHE A 245 4.52 -20.61 -8.08
CA PHE A 245 3.58 -19.80 -8.83
C PHE A 245 4.10 -19.57 -10.25
N SER A 246 3.32 -19.97 -11.24
CA SER A 246 3.78 -19.99 -12.62
C SER A 246 3.78 -18.60 -13.24
N GLY A 247 4.67 -18.35 -14.20
CA GLY A 247 4.64 -17.14 -15.02
C GLY A 247 3.30 -16.94 -15.73
N ALA A 248 2.63 -18.04 -16.11
CA ALA A 248 1.30 -18.01 -16.73
C ALA A 248 0.20 -17.50 -15.76
N GLU A 249 0.18 -17.98 -14.51
CA GLU A 249 -0.76 -17.49 -13.50
C GLU A 249 -0.52 -16.02 -13.16
N PHE A 250 0.76 -15.61 -13.08
CA PHE A 250 1.12 -14.20 -12.92
C PHE A 250 0.61 -13.34 -14.07
N HIS A 251 0.84 -13.77 -15.32
CA HIS A 251 0.39 -13.05 -16.51
C HIS A 251 -1.12 -12.89 -16.55
N GLN A 252 -1.85 -13.94 -16.17
CA GLN A 252 -3.30 -13.90 -16.09
C GLN A 252 -3.78 -12.91 -15.01
N MET A 253 -3.24 -12.98 -13.79
CA MET A 253 -3.56 -12.02 -12.73
C MET A 253 -3.24 -10.58 -13.12
N TRP A 254 -2.13 -10.39 -13.84
CA TRP A 254 -1.71 -9.10 -14.33
C TRP A 254 -2.68 -8.52 -15.36
N LYS A 255 -3.08 -9.32 -16.36
CA LYS A 255 -4.09 -8.94 -17.35
C LYS A 255 -5.42 -8.56 -16.69
N GLU A 256 -5.85 -9.31 -15.69
CA GLU A 256 -7.05 -9.01 -14.92
C GLU A 256 -6.95 -7.68 -14.17
N GLU A 257 -5.77 -7.36 -13.61
CA GLU A 257 -5.51 -6.09 -12.94
C GLU A 257 -5.59 -4.92 -13.92
N LEU A 258 -4.92 -5.02 -15.08
CA LEU A 258 -4.97 -3.98 -16.11
C LEU A 258 -6.39 -3.73 -16.60
N HIS A 259 -7.13 -4.80 -16.92
CA HIS A 259 -8.51 -4.68 -17.37
C HIS A 259 -9.39 -4.00 -16.30
N TRP A 260 -9.15 -4.31 -15.03
CA TRP A 260 -9.88 -3.70 -13.94
C TRP A 260 -9.55 -2.22 -13.74
N VAL A 261 -8.28 -1.84 -13.82
CA VAL A 261 -7.89 -0.44 -13.76
C VAL A 261 -8.46 0.34 -14.96
N GLU A 262 -8.52 -0.27 -16.15
CA GLU A 262 -9.21 0.31 -17.31
C GLU A 262 -10.69 0.61 -16.99
N LEU A 263 -11.40 -0.35 -16.38
CA LEU A 263 -12.79 -0.15 -15.94
C LEU A 263 -12.92 0.99 -14.92
N LEU A 264 -11.97 1.11 -13.99
CA LEU A 264 -11.96 2.22 -13.02
C LEU A 264 -11.74 3.57 -13.70
N ILE A 265 -10.82 3.67 -14.66
CA ILE A 265 -10.56 4.90 -15.43
C ILE A 265 -11.81 5.34 -16.20
N ARG A 266 -12.53 4.38 -16.80
CA ARG A 266 -13.79 4.64 -17.51
C ARG A 266 -14.92 5.05 -16.56
N ARG A 267 -14.97 4.47 -15.36
CA ARG A 267 -16.02 4.71 -14.37
C ARG A 267 -15.83 6.02 -13.61
N TYR A 268 -14.59 6.37 -13.29
CA TYR A 268 -14.22 7.50 -12.44
C TYR A 268 -13.38 8.52 -13.22
N ILE A 269 -14.09 9.24 -14.09
CA ILE A 269 -13.54 10.27 -14.99
C ILE A 269 -12.83 11.37 -14.19
N GLY A 270 -11.71 11.87 -14.72
CA GLY A 270 -10.93 12.97 -14.14
C GLY A 270 -10.11 12.64 -12.89
N ARG A 271 -10.07 11.38 -12.44
CA ARG A 271 -9.30 11.02 -11.24
C ARG A 271 -7.81 10.89 -11.54
N GLU A 272 -7.04 11.90 -11.10
CA GLU A 272 -5.60 12.00 -11.33
C GLU A 272 -4.79 10.81 -10.81
N GLY A 273 -5.29 10.07 -9.82
CA GLY A 273 -4.61 8.94 -9.19
C GLY A 273 -4.53 7.68 -10.03
N LEU A 274 -5.56 7.43 -10.84
CA LEU A 274 -5.72 6.18 -11.58
C LEU A 274 -4.78 6.08 -12.77
N GLY A 275 -4.54 7.20 -13.45
CA GLY A 275 -3.60 7.27 -14.57
C GLY A 275 -2.19 6.84 -14.12
N PRO A 276 -1.52 7.57 -13.22
CA PRO A 276 -0.20 7.23 -12.70
C PRO A 276 -0.08 5.80 -12.17
N HIS A 277 -1.12 5.27 -11.53
CA HIS A 277 -1.14 3.87 -11.11
C HIS A 277 -1.13 2.93 -12.32
N PHE A 278 -2.04 3.10 -13.28
CA PHE A 278 -2.05 2.36 -14.55
C PHE A 278 -0.70 2.43 -15.28
N TYR A 279 -0.07 3.61 -15.29
CA TYR A 279 1.22 3.86 -15.95
C TYR A 279 2.35 3.09 -15.27
N SER A 280 2.35 3.08 -13.92
CA SER A 280 3.34 2.35 -13.12
C SER A 280 3.21 0.86 -13.33
N LEU A 281 1.99 0.32 -13.26
CA LEU A 281 1.71 -1.10 -13.49
C LEU A 281 2.24 -1.48 -14.87
N PHE A 282 1.75 -0.82 -15.92
CA PHE A 282 2.12 -1.17 -17.27
C PHE A 282 3.64 -1.17 -17.54
N PHE A 283 4.38 -0.18 -17.01
CA PHE A 283 5.85 -0.16 -17.11
C PHE A 283 6.49 -1.44 -16.57
N TYR A 284 6.00 -1.89 -15.42
CA TYR A 284 6.53 -3.05 -14.72
C TYR A 284 6.14 -4.35 -15.40
N GLU A 285 4.93 -4.47 -15.94
CA GLU A 285 4.56 -5.62 -16.76
C GLU A 285 5.54 -5.81 -17.91
N ARG A 286 5.70 -4.78 -18.74
CA ARG A 286 6.52 -4.85 -19.94
C ARG A 286 7.97 -5.15 -19.59
N SER A 287 8.49 -4.51 -18.55
CA SER A 287 9.86 -4.74 -18.08
C SER A 287 10.04 -6.14 -17.49
N SER A 288 9.02 -6.69 -16.82
CA SER A 288 9.08 -7.98 -16.13
C SER A 288 8.82 -9.14 -17.08
N VAL A 289 7.83 -9.05 -17.97
CA VAL A 289 7.53 -10.03 -19.03
C VAL A 289 8.71 -10.16 -19.98
N LEU A 290 9.28 -9.04 -20.46
CA LEU A 290 10.51 -9.07 -21.29
C LEU A 290 11.73 -9.65 -20.55
N SER A 291 11.72 -9.62 -19.21
CA SER A 291 12.78 -10.23 -18.40
C SER A 291 12.52 -11.71 -18.09
N ILE A 292 11.25 -12.09 -17.89
CA ILE A 292 10.79 -13.46 -17.58
C ILE A 292 10.85 -14.31 -18.85
N GLU A 293 10.40 -13.81 -20.00
CA GLU A 293 10.51 -14.51 -21.30
C GLU A 293 11.97 -14.78 -21.66
N LYS A 294 12.87 -13.82 -21.41
CA LYS A 294 14.32 -14.02 -21.58
C LYS A 294 14.92 -15.02 -20.58
N PHE A 295 14.29 -15.22 -19.43
CA PHE A 295 14.75 -16.10 -18.35
C PHE A 295 14.22 -17.54 -18.51
N GLU A 296 12.97 -17.71 -18.95
CA GLU A 296 12.36 -19.02 -19.23
C GLU A 296 12.83 -19.61 -20.57
N PHE A 297 13.09 -18.79 -21.59
CA PHE A 297 13.57 -19.23 -22.92
C PHE A 297 15.05 -18.96 -23.14
N GLY A 298 15.90 -19.41 -22.20
CA GLY A 298 17.35 -19.27 -22.27
C GLY A 298 17.93 -19.43 -23.68
N MET A 299 18.48 -18.33 -24.21
CA MET A 299 19.43 -18.25 -25.33
C MET A 299 19.25 -19.33 -26.42
N GLY A 300 18.11 -19.36 -27.14
CA GLY A 300 18.00 -20.24 -28.30
C GLY A 300 16.60 -20.46 -28.85
N SER A 301 16.01 -19.48 -29.54
CA SER A 301 15.21 -19.76 -30.74
C SER A 301 14.93 -18.47 -31.51
N SER A 302 15.35 -18.46 -32.77
CA SER A 302 15.18 -17.35 -33.73
C SER A 302 13.75 -17.28 -34.32
N GLU A 303 12.79 -18.03 -33.77
CA GLU A 303 11.45 -18.21 -34.37
C GLU A 303 10.34 -17.43 -33.66
N ASN A 304 10.58 -16.82 -32.50
CA ASN A 304 9.53 -16.14 -31.70
C ASN A 304 9.26 -14.67 -32.06
N ASN A 305 10.04 -14.07 -32.97
CA ASN A 305 9.93 -12.63 -33.30
C ASN A 305 8.56 -12.23 -33.88
N ASN A 306 7.81 -13.14 -34.52
CA ASN A 306 6.50 -12.80 -35.09
C ASN A 306 5.40 -12.71 -34.01
N SER A 307 5.41 -13.62 -33.02
CA SER A 307 4.43 -13.64 -31.94
C SER A 307 4.59 -12.45 -31.00
N GLU A 308 5.83 -12.13 -30.62
CA GLU A 308 6.14 -10.96 -29.76
C GLU A 308 5.74 -9.63 -30.42
N ASN A 309 5.91 -9.52 -31.74
CA ASN A 309 5.47 -8.35 -32.49
C ASN A 309 3.94 -8.26 -32.56
N GLU A 310 3.24 -9.38 -32.75
CA GLU A 310 1.77 -9.42 -32.81
C GLU A 310 1.11 -9.02 -31.48
N GLU A 311 1.64 -9.48 -30.35
CA GLU A 311 1.19 -9.07 -29.02
C GLU A 311 1.45 -7.58 -28.77
N LEU A 312 2.61 -7.07 -29.18
CA LEU A 312 2.95 -5.65 -29.08
C LEU A 312 2.00 -4.77 -29.90
N PHE A 313 1.69 -5.14 -31.14
CA PHE A 313 0.73 -4.39 -31.96
C PHE A 313 -0.69 -4.47 -31.40
N THR A 314 -1.10 -5.63 -30.89
CA THR A 314 -2.40 -5.80 -30.21
C THR A 314 -2.51 -4.85 -29.01
N PHE A 315 -1.45 -4.75 -28.23
CA PHE A 315 -1.35 -3.81 -27.11
C PHE A 315 -1.42 -2.35 -27.54
N ILE A 316 -0.59 -1.93 -28.51
CA ILE A 316 -0.59 -0.54 -29.01
C ILE A 316 -2.00 -0.14 -29.46
N ASN A 317 -2.69 -1.05 -30.16
CA ASN A 317 -4.05 -0.84 -30.60
C ASN A 317 -5.05 -0.73 -29.45
N ALA A 318 -4.89 -1.50 -28.38
CA ALA A 318 -5.70 -1.37 -27.17
C ALA A 318 -5.49 -0.01 -26.49
N GLU A 319 -4.24 0.44 -26.37
CA GLU A 319 -3.92 1.74 -25.79
C GLU A 319 -4.44 2.91 -26.63
N LEU A 320 -4.35 2.82 -27.96
CA LEU A 320 -4.93 3.83 -28.84
C LEU A 320 -6.46 3.91 -28.69
N LYS A 321 -7.13 2.77 -28.49
CA LYS A 321 -8.58 2.74 -28.22
C LYS A 321 -8.90 3.37 -26.86
N LEU A 322 -8.11 3.10 -25.83
CA LEU A 322 -8.28 3.71 -24.51
C LEU A 322 -8.05 5.23 -24.58
N LEU A 323 -6.98 5.66 -25.24
CA LEU A 323 -6.69 7.06 -25.48
C LEU A 323 -7.85 7.75 -26.19
N ASN A 324 -8.33 7.18 -27.29
CA ASN A 324 -9.46 7.74 -28.04
C ASN A 324 -10.65 7.99 -27.11
N HIS A 325 -11.00 6.99 -26.30
CA HIS A 325 -12.09 7.09 -25.34
C HIS A 325 -11.89 8.21 -24.32
N CYS A 326 -10.69 8.31 -23.74
CA CYS A 326 -10.35 9.35 -22.75
C CYS A 326 -10.27 10.76 -23.35
N THR A 327 -10.04 10.90 -24.65
CA THR A 327 -9.97 12.20 -25.33
C THR A 327 -11.31 12.73 -25.82
N ILE A 328 -12.39 11.96 -25.71
CA ILE A 328 -13.74 12.43 -26.01
C ILE A 328 -14.20 13.31 -24.85
N VAL A 329 -14.10 14.63 -25.05
CA VAL A 329 -14.59 15.63 -24.10
C VAL A 329 -15.99 16.08 -24.55
N PRO A 330 -17.06 15.73 -23.82
CA PRO A 330 -18.40 16.24 -24.10
C PRO A 330 -18.44 17.74 -23.85
N ASP A 331 -19.35 18.45 -24.54
CA ASP A 331 -19.67 19.85 -24.24
C ASP A 331 -20.44 19.91 -22.92
N ASN A 332 -19.71 19.83 -21.81
CA ASN A 332 -20.25 19.78 -20.46
C ASN A 332 -19.48 20.73 -19.52
N VAL A 333 -20.06 20.96 -18.34
CA VAL A 333 -19.56 21.95 -17.36
C VAL A 333 -18.46 21.36 -16.46
N PHE A 334 -18.07 20.09 -16.63
CA PHE A 334 -17.16 19.40 -15.71
C PHE A 334 -15.76 19.27 -16.30
N GLU A 335 -14.78 19.92 -15.65
CA GLU A 335 -13.37 19.89 -16.02
C GLU A 335 -12.73 18.48 -15.95
N ASP A 336 -13.42 17.50 -15.35
CA ASP A 336 -12.95 16.12 -15.18
C ASP A 336 -12.63 15.43 -16.52
N TYR A 337 -13.40 15.72 -17.59
CA TYR A 337 -13.15 15.15 -18.92
C TYR A 337 -11.91 15.76 -19.58
N GLU A 338 -11.69 17.06 -19.41
CA GLU A 338 -10.47 17.71 -19.88
C GLU A 338 -9.25 17.18 -19.12
N THR A 339 -9.37 17.05 -17.80
CA THR A 339 -8.35 16.49 -16.92
C THR A 339 -8.00 15.06 -17.32
N GLN A 340 -9.00 14.20 -17.58
CA GLN A 340 -8.80 12.84 -18.08
C GLN A 340 -8.06 12.82 -19.42
N ALA A 341 -8.49 13.64 -20.39
CA ALA A 341 -7.87 13.73 -21.70
C ALA A 341 -6.38 14.13 -21.59
N VAL A 342 -6.06 15.10 -20.72
CA VAL A 342 -4.69 15.55 -20.47
C VAL A 342 -3.85 14.46 -19.80
N HIS A 343 -4.39 13.74 -18.82
CA HIS A 343 -3.67 12.64 -18.17
C HIS A 343 -3.37 11.51 -19.15
N SER A 344 -4.37 11.08 -19.92
CA SER A 344 -4.20 10.02 -20.92
C SER A 344 -3.23 10.44 -22.02
N ALA A 345 -3.29 11.70 -22.49
CA ALA A 345 -2.32 12.23 -23.45
C ALA A 345 -0.89 12.22 -22.89
N THR A 346 -0.70 12.66 -21.63
CA THR A 346 0.61 12.69 -20.98
C THR A 346 1.21 11.28 -20.87
N TYR A 347 0.39 10.28 -20.53
CA TYR A 347 0.83 8.89 -20.50
C TYR A 347 1.16 8.33 -21.85
N PHE A 348 0.33 8.60 -22.84
CA PHE A 348 0.58 8.11 -24.19
C PHE A 348 1.92 8.64 -24.72
N MET A 349 2.29 9.89 -24.37
CA MET A 349 3.62 10.44 -24.68
C MET A 349 4.74 9.77 -23.89
N TRP A 350 4.51 9.50 -22.60
CA TRP A 350 5.48 8.75 -21.80
C TRP A 350 5.70 7.33 -22.37
N LEU A 351 4.64 6.62 -22.79
CA LEU A 351 4.74 5.32 -23.47
C LEU A 351 5.54 5.40 -24.77
N ALA A 352 5.20 6.38 -25.62
CA ALA A 352 5.91 6.61 -26.87
C ALA A 352 7.40 6.92 -26.65
N LYS A 353 7.76 7.50 -25.50
CA LYS A 353 9.17 7.67 -25.11
C LYS A 353 9.85 6.37 -24.66
N GLN A 354 9.14 5.48 -23.97
CA GLN A 354 9.71 4.19 -23.53
C GLN A 354 9.87 3.19 -24.68
N MET A 355 9.02 3.25 -25.71
CA MET A 355 9.01 2.29 -26.84
C MET A 355 9.00 3.00 -28.21
N PRO A 356 10.04 3.78 -28.56
CA PRO A 356 9.94 4.80 -29.60
C PRO A 356 9.55 4.29 -30.99
N MET A 357 10.14 3.22 -31.52
CA MET A 357 9.94 2.87 -32.94
C MET A 357 8.52 2.32 -33.26
N PRO A 358 8.00 1.28 -32.58
CA PRO A 358 6.67 0.75 -32.89
C PRO A 358 5.55 1.73 -32.53
N PHE A 359 5.68 2.43 -31.40
CA PHE A 359 4.67 3.41 -30.95
C PHE A 359 4.66 4.68 -31.79
N ALA A 360 5.82 5.22 -32.18
CA ALA A 360 5.86 6.46 -32.96
C ALA A 360 5.24 6.28 -34.34
N ILE A 361 5.44 5.13 -34.98
CA ILE A 361 4.83 4.81 -36.28
C ILE A 361 3.31 4.75 -36.14
N GLU A 362 2.80 3.94 -35.21
CA GLU A 362 1.36 3.76 -35.06
C GLU A 362 0.65 5.05 -34.61
N LEU A 363 1.29 5.81 -33.72
CA LEU A 363 0.78 7.08 -33.23
C LEU A 363 0.69 8.13 -34.34
N ARG A 364 1.72 8.25 -35.20
CA ARG A 364 1.71 9.20 -36.33
C ARG A 364 0.65 8.82 -37.37
N ASN A 365 0.39 7.53 -37.53
CA ASN A 365 -0.64 7.03 -38.43
C ASN A 365 -2.05 7.14 -37.82
N SER A 366 -2.16 7.37 -36.51
CA SER A 366 -3.43 7.52 -35.80
C SER A 366 -4.04 8.90 -36.01
N HIS A 367 -5.36 8.94 -36.20
CA HIS A 367 -6.17 10.16 -36.22
C HIS A 367 -6.08 10.97 -34.91
N LEU A 368 -5.60 10.36 -33.81
CA LEU A 368 -5.48 10.99 -32.49
C LEU A 368 -4.27 11.93 -32.39
N TYR A 369 -3.31 11.87 -33.33
CA TYR A 369 -2.08 12.67 -33.26
C TYR A 369 -2.37 14.18 -33.14
N GLY A 370 -3.29 14.70 -33.98
CA GLY A 370 -3.68 16.12 -33.93
C GLY A 370 -4.41 16.51 -32.64
N THR A 371 -5.21 15.59 -32.08
CA THR A 371 -5.89 15.78 -30.80
C THR A 371 -4.90 15.88 -29.65
N LEU A 372 -3.91 14.99 -29.61
CA LEU A 372 -2.82 15.01 -28.63
C LEU A 372 -2.01 16.30 -28.73
N GLU A 373 -1.65 16.72 -29.95
CA GLU A 373 -0.92 17.96 -30.17
C GLU A 373 -1.66 19.18 -29.60
N THR A 374 -2.98 19.22 -29.81
CA THR A 374 -3.84 20.30 -29.29
C THR A 374 -3.91 20.30 -27.76
N LEU A 375 -4.12 19.13 -27.15
CA LEU A 375 -4.21 18.98 -25.69
C LEU A 375 -2.89 19.33 -24.98
N LEU A 376 -1.76 18.90 -25.55
CA LEU A 376 -0.44 19.17 -24.98
C LEU A 376 -0.04 20.64 -25.15
N LYS A 377 -0.44 21.30 -26.25
CA LYS A 377 -0.27 22.75 -26.41
C LYS A 377 -1.10 23.53 -25.39
N LYS A 378 -2.36 23.15 -25.16
CA LYS A 378 -3.24 23.79 -24.15
C LYS A 378 -2.64 23.75 -22.74
N THR A 379 -1.88 22.71 -22.43
CA THR A 379 -1.27 22.49 -21.11
C THR A 379 0.20 22.92 -21.00
N GLY A 380 0.77 23.51 -22.05
CA GLY A 380 2.19 23.91 -22.08
C GLY A 380 3.17 22.72 -22.11
N LYS A 381 2.70 21.51 -22.42
CA LYS A 381 3.47 20.26 -22.44
C LYS A 381 3.88 19.83 -23.87
N SER A 382 3.91 20.76 -24.82
CA SER A 382 4.23 20.47 -26.23
C SER A 382 5.62 19.85 -26.43
N PHE A 383 6.57 20.12 -25.53
CA PHE A 383 7.92 19.53 -25.53
C PHE A 383 7.94 18.00 -25.47
N LEU A 384 6.84 17.36 -25.03
CA LEU A 384 6.72 15.90 -25.01
C LEU A 384 6.61 15.31 -26.43
N LEU A 385 6.15 16.07 -27.42
CA LEU A 385 6.06 15.64 -28.83
C LEU A 385 7.42 15.63 -29.52
N ASP A 386 8.30 16.58 -29.17
CA ASP A 386 9.64 16.70 -29.74
C ASP A 386 10.50 15.46 -29.40
N SER A 387 10.30 14.89 -28.20
CA SER A 387 10.95 13.64 -27.76
C SER A 387 10.60 12.41 -28.61
N VAL A 388 9.44 12.40 -29.28
CA VAL A 388 9.02 11.29 -30.17
C VAL A 388 9.62 11.48 -31.58
N ALA A 389 9.89 12.73 -31.98
CA ALA A 389 10.52 13.06 -33.26
C ALA A 389 12.03 12.76 -33.27
N GLU A 390 12.73 13.06 -32.17
CA GLU A 390 14.19 12.89 -32.05
C GLU A 390 14.62 11.41 -31.93
N ASN A 391 13.87 10.58 -31.22
CA ASN A 391 14.22 9.17 -30.97
C ASN A 391 14.07 8.24 -32.20
N CYS A 392 13.39 8.69 -33.26
CA CYS A 392 13.31 7.94 -34.52
C CYS A 392 14.56 8.11 -35.40
N ALA A 393 15.45 9.06 -35.07
CA ALA A 393 16.67 9.33 -35.83
C ALA A 393 17.90 8.55 -35.30
N GLY A 394 17.80 7.89 -34.14
CA GLY A 394 18.87 7.11 -33.53
C GLY A 394 18.61 5.60 -33.62
N ASN A 395 19.39 4.89 -34.44
CA ASN A 395 19.41 3.42 -34.51
C ASN A 395 20.06 2.79 -33.26
N GLY A 396 19.38 2.85 -32.12
CA GLY A 396 19.82 2.19 -30.91
C GLY A 396 18.64 1.75 -30.05
N LEU A 397 18.39 0.44 -30.01
CA LEU A 397 17.69 -0.17 -28.88
C LEU A 397 18.50 0.22 -27.64
N VAL A 398 17.93 1.05 -26.75
CA VAL A 398 18.63 1.47 -25.53
C VAL A 398 18.60 0.31 -24.54
N ASP A 399 19.48 -0.66 -24.76
CA ASP A 399 19.86 -1.63 -23.74
C ASP A 399 20.54 -0.88 -22.59
N GLY A 400 20.04 -1.07 -21.35
CA GLY A 400 20.78 -0.75 -20.13
C GLY A 400 20.26 0.37 -19.22
N LYS A 401 19.08 0.97 -19.45
CA LYS A 401 18.53 2.02 -18.53
C LYS A 401 17.22 1.65 -17.81
N ILE A 402 16.90 0.37 -17.67
CA ILE A 402 15.69 -0.10 -16.96
C ILE A 402 15.78 0.17 -15.45
N SER A 403 16.98 0.10 -14.85
CA SER A 403 17.20 0.30 -13.41
C SER A 403 17.16 1.78 -12.96
N ALA A 404 17.63 2.71 -13.79
CA ALA A 404 17.70 4.13 -13.43
C ALA A 404 16.33 4.85 -13.57
N LEU A 405 15.44 4.38 -14.45
CA LEU A 405 14.12 4.95 -14.68
C LEU A 405 13.08 4.50 -13.64
N ALA A 406 13.24 3.30 -13.07
CA ALA A 406 12.42 2.82 -11.95
C ALA A 406 12.61 3.69 -10.68
N HIS A 407 13.85 4.11 -10.40
CA HIS A 407 14.13 5.11 -9.35
C HIS A 407 13.55 6.49 -9.70
N GLY A 408 13.63 6.91 -10.97
CA GLY A 408 13.10 8.20 -11.43
C GLY A 408 11.57 8.34 -11.28
N LEU A 409 10.80 7.28 -11.46
CA LEU A 409 9.34 7.27 -11.27
C LEU A 409 8.94 7.22 -9.79
N ALA A 410 9.68 6.53 -8.94
CA ALA A 410 9.52 6.62 -7.48
C ALA A 410 9.83 8.04 -6.98
N ILE A 411 10.86 8.69 -7.51
CA ILE A 411 11.20 10.09 -7.22
C ILE A 411 10.13 11.04 -7.78
N PHE A 412 9.55 10.77 -8.95
CA PHE A 412 8.45 11.57 -9.50
C PHE A 412 7.18 11.46 -8.64
N TYR A 413 6.89 10.27 -8.09
CA TYR A 413 5.77 10.05 -7.18
C TYR A 413 6.01 10.74 -5.82
N VAL A 414 7.24 10.72 -5.29
CA VAL A 414 7.62 11.47 -4.08
C VAL A 414 7.56 12.98 -4.32
N ALA A 415 8.05 13.48 -5.45
CA ALA A 415 7.99 14.90 -5.80
C ALA A 415 6.55 15.40 -6.03
N CYS A 416 5.66 14.57 -6.59
CA CYS A 416 4.24 14.91 -6.69
C CYS A 416 3.50 14.82 -5.34
N ALA A 417 3.98 14.01 -4.40
CA ALA A 417 3.44 13.93 -3.03
C ALA A 417 3.95 15.05 -2.12
N GLU A 418 5.17 15.56 -2.33
CA GLU A 418 5.77 16.70 -1.60
C GLU A 418 5.32 18.08 -2.11
N MET A 419 4.66 18.13 -3.28
CA MET A 419 4.06 19.36 -3.84
C MET A 419 2.60 19.61 -3.39
N ARG A 420 2.15 18.99 -2.29
CA ARG A 420 0.86 19.30 -1.63
C ARG A 420 1.08 19.81 -0.21
#